data_AF-A0A521HYP6-F1
#
_entry.id   AF-A0A521HYP6-F1
#
_cell.length_a   1.000
_cell.length_b   1.000
_cell.length_c   1.000
_cell.angle_alpha   90.00
_cell.angle_beta   90.00
_cell.angle_gamma   90.00
#
_symmetry.space_group_name_H-M   'P 1'
#
loop_
_entity.id
_entity.type
_entity.pdbx_description
1 polymer ?
#
loop_
_entity_poly.entity_id
_entity_poly.type
_entity_poly.pdbx_seq_one_letter_code
_entity_poly.pdbx_strand_id
1 'polypeptide(L)'
;MSRKKKELRISALPLYDHAAPASSFSKTLRTLVNGFFGGQKKTYQPTQQEIADYYLTPREREIAYLAAVGFSIQEIADALGLNFQTARVHLSSVLTKMELDDARALREYFTQRAPEQDKDAS
;
A
#
# COMPACT_ATOMS: atom_id res chain seq x y z
N MET A 1 -33.89 45.94 -21.97
CA MET A 1 -32.72 45.03 -21.89
C MET A 1 -32.74 44.33 -20.54
N SER A 2 -33.11 43.04 -20.50
CA SER A 2 -33.41 42.31 -19.26
C SER A 2 -32.27 41.37 -18.87
N ARG A 3 -31.98 41.34 -17.56
CA ARG A 3 -30.85 40.67 -16.89
C ARG A 3 -30.93 39.14 -16.99
N LYS A 4 -29.78 38.46 -17.00
CA LYS A 4 -29.68 37.09 -16.44
C LYS A 4 -28.41 36.92 -15.60
N LYS A 5 -28.60 36.77 -14.29
CA LYS A 5 -27.62 36.27 -13.33
C LYS A 5 -27.36 34.79 -13.65
N LYS A 6 -26.09 34.37 -13.67
CA LYS A 6 -25.70 32.95 -13.72
C LYS A 6 -25.86 32.35 -12.33
N GLU A 7 -26.92 31.57 -12.17
CA GLU A 7 -27.13 30.66 -11.04
C GLU A 7 -26.14 29.49 -11.16
N LEU A 8 -25.25 29.33 -10.18
CA LEU A 8 -24.43 28.13 -10.03
C LEU A 8 -25.26 27.07 -9.29
N ARG A 9 -25.97 26.22 -10.03
CA ARG A 9 -26.55 24.99 -9.48
C ARG A 9 -25.44 23.94 -9.35
N ILE A 10 -24.93 23.76 -8.14
CA ILE A 10 -24.14 22.60 -7.76
C ILE A 10 -25.13 21.44 -7.57
N SER A 11 -25.34 20.65 -8.61
CA SER A 11 -26.03 19.36 -8.50
C SER A 11 -25.10 18.39 -7.76
N ALA A 12 -25.54 17.93 -6.60
CA ALA A 12 -24.89 16.91 -5.80
C ALA A 12 -24.52 15.70 -6.67
N LEU A 13 -23.22 15.41 -6.78
CA LEU A 13 -22.74 14.17 -7.37
C LEU A 13 -23.13 13.00 -6.45
N PRO A 14 -23.59 11.88 -7.02
CA PRO A 14 -24.07 10.75 -6.25
C PRO A 14 -22.91 10.17 -5.44
N LEU A 15 -23.17 9.99 -4.15
CA LEU A 15 -22.36 9.16 -3.26
C LEU A 15 -22.14 7.82 -3.95
N TYR A 16 -20.86 7.46 -4.14
CA TYR A 16 -20.48 6.17 -4.70
C TYR A 16 -21.02 5.06 -3.80
N ASP A 17 -22.07 4.40 -4.27
CA ASP A 17 -22.56 3.12 -3.79
C ASP A 17 -22.18 2.06 -4.82
N HIS A 18 -21.05 1.38 -4.57
CA HIS A 18 -20.90 -0.02 -4.93
C HIS A 18 -19.76 -0.63 -4.13
N ALA A 19 -20.12 -1.49 -3.19
CA ALA A 19 -19.24 -2.42 -2.54
C ALA A 19 -18.50 -3.28 -3.58
N ALA A 20 -17.22 -3.00 -3.81
CA ALA A 20 -16.30 -3.97 -4.41
C ALA A 20 -15.61 -4.74 -3.27
N PRO A 21 -15.49 -6.09 -3.36
CA PRO A 21 -14.84 -6.86 -2.31
C PRO A 21 -13.35 -6.51 -2.31
N ALA A 22 -12.92 -5.81 -1.25
CA ALA A 22 -11.56 -5.30 -1.04
C ALA A 22 -10.48 -6.40 -0.89
N SER A 23 -10.73 -7.65 -1.30
CA SER A 23 -9.88 -8.80 -1.01
C SER A 23 -9.41 -9.61 -2.21
N SER A 24 -9.76 -9.25 -3.45
CA SER A 24 -9.45 -10.11 -4.63
C SER A 24 -8.70 -9.46 -5.80
N PHE A 25 -8.28 -8.19 -5.70
CA PHE A 25 -7.38 -7.60 -6.70
C PHE A 25 -5.90 -7.86 -6.38
N SER A 26 -5.54 -7.96 -5.10
CA SER A 26 -4.15 -8.17 -4.67
C SER A 26 -3.58 -9.54 -5.08
N LYS A 27 -4.42 -10.58 -5.17
CA LYS A 27 -4.00 -11.92 -5.64
C LYS A 27 -3.79 -11.96 -7.15
N THR A 28 -4.71 -11.39 -7.92
CA THR A 28 -4.63 -11.35 -9.39
C THR A 28 -3.50 -10.45 -9.86
N LEU A 29 -3.35 -9.26 -9.26
CA LEU A 29 -2.24 -8.36 -9.56
C LEU A 29 -0.89 -8.99 -9.23
N ARG A 30 -0.76 -9.66 -8.08
CA ARG A 30 0.49 -10.34 -7.70
C ARG A 30 0.86 -11.49 -8.63
N THR A 31 -0.13 -12.20 -9.18
CA THR A 31 0.09 -13.28 -10.15
C THR A 31 0.58 -12.73 -11.48
N LEU A 32 0.02 -11.60 -11.93
CA LEU A 32 0.46 -10.92 -13.14
C LEU A 32 1.87 -10.30 -12.99
N VAL A 33 2.16 -9.70 -11.84
CA VAL A 33 3.47 -9.05 -11.56
C VAL A 33 4.59 -10.09 -11.41
N ASN A 34 4.35 -11.22 -10.74
CA ASN A 34 5.33 -12.30 -10.63
C ASN A 34 5.69 -12.94 -11.98
N GLY A 35 4.75 -12.98 -12.93
CA GLY A 35 4.97 -13.50 -14.28
C GLY A 35 5.78 -12.57 -15.19
N PHE A 36 5.75 -11.26 -14.94
CA PHE A 36 6.44 -10.26 -15.77
C PHE A 36 7.84 -9.90 -15.28
N PHE A 37 8.13 -10.05 -13.98
CA PHE A 37 9.39 -9.66 -13.34
C PHE A 37 10.15 -10.83 -12.69
N GLY A 38 10.12 -11.99 -13.35
CA GLY A 38 10.78 -13.23 -12.92
C GLY A 38 12.31 -13.12 -12.82
N GLY A 39 12.78 -12.53 -11.72
CA GLY A 39 14.19 -12.44 -11.35
C GLY A 39 14.36 -12.26 -9.84
N GLN A 40 13.48 -12.85 -9.03
CA GLN A 40 13.52 -12.70 -7.58
C GLN A 40 14.46 -13.76 -6.98
N LYS A 41 15.65 -13.34 -6.56
CA LYS A 41 16.38 -14.01 -5.47
C LYS A 41 15.39 -14.14 -4.31
N LYS A 42 15.31 -15.31 -3.63
CA LYS A 42 14.41 -15.55 -2.50
C LYS A 42 14.43 -14.36 -1.54
N THR A 43 13.44 -13.47 -1.64
CA THR A 43 13.31 -12.27 -0.83
C THR A 43 12.22 -12.56 0.19
N TYR A 44 12.50 -12.29 1.45
CA TYR A 44 11.57 -12.46 2.55
C TYR A 44 10.27 -11.67 2.29
N GLN A 45 9.13 -12.29 2.58
CA GLN A 45 7.79 -11.73 2.43
C GLN A 45 7.27 -11.41 3.83
N PRO A 46 7.25 -10.14 4.26
CA PRO A 46 6.80 -9.80 5.61
C PRO A 46 5.33 -10.17 5.79
N THR A 47 4.94 -10.55 7.00
CA THR A 47 3.53 -10.83 7.34
C THR A 47 2.79 -9.55 7.73
N GLN A 48 1.46 -9.57 7.67
CA GLN A 48 0.65 -8.43 8.12
C GLN A 48 0.76 -8.20 9.63
N GLN A 49 0.98 -9.25 10.43
CA GLN A 49 1.17 -9.14 11.87
C GLN A 49 2.43 -8.33 12.22
N GLU A 50 3.58 -8.66 11.63
CA GLU A 50 4.85 -7.95 11.92
C GLU A 50 4.79 -6.46 11.55
N ILE A 51 3.98 -6.11 10.54
CA ILE A 51 3.72 -4.72 10.16
C ILE A 51 2.73 -4.05 11.15
N ALA A 52 1.79 -4.81 11.72
CA ALA A 52 0.78 -4.31 12.64
C ALA A 52 1.35 -3.92 14.01
N ASP A 53 2.47 -4.51 14.44
CA ASP A 53 3.18 -4.18 15.68
C ASP A 53 3.54 -2.69 15.79
N TYR A 54 3.60 -1.98 14.66
CA TYR A 54 3.90 -0.56 14.56
C TYR A 54 2.67 0.37 14.63
N TYR A 55 1.51 -0.14 15.05
CA TYR A 55 0.25 0.63 15.14
C TYR A 55 -0.09 1.38 13.83
N LEU A 56 0.31 0.80 12.69
CA LEU A 56 -0.01 1.35 11.39
C LEU A 56 -1.51 1.21 11.12
N THR A 57 -2.09 2.25 10.52
CA THR A 57 -3.45 2.20 10.00
C THR A 57 -3.57 1.14 8.89
N PRO A 58 -4.78 0.63 8.57
CA PRO A 58 -4.94 -0.38 7.53
C PRO A 58 -4.27 0.00 6.20
N ARG A 59 -4.38 1.26 5.79
CA ARG A 59 -3.79 1.74 4.53
C ARG A 59 -2.27 1.84 4.58
N GLU A 60 -1.72 2.29 5.70
CA GLU A 60 -0.27 2.30 5.93
C GLU A 60 0.31 0.89 5.91
N ARG A 61 -0.41 -0.11 6.45
CA ARG A 61 0.02 -1.51 6.40
C ARG A 61 0.11 -2.05 4.98
N GLU A 62 -0.89 -1.76 4.14
CA GLU A 62 -0.87 -2.17 2.72
C GLU A 62 0.34 -1.58 1.98
N ILE A 63 0.62 -0.30 2.22
CA ILE A 63 1.73 0.42 1.58
C ILE A 63 3.07 -0.10 2.09
N ALA A 64 3.21 -0.29 3.39
CA ALA A 64 4.40 -0.87 4.01
C ALA A 64 4.69 -2.28 3.44
N TYR A 65 3.66 -3.12 3.32
CA TYR A 65 3.79 -4.46 2.76
C TYR A 65 4.33 -4.43 1.33
N LEU A 66 3.70 -3.65 0.44
CA LEU A 66 4.11 -3.57 -0.96
C LEU A 66 5.51 -2.97 -1.12
N ALA A 67 5.83 -1.92 -0.36
CA ALA A 67 7.17 -1.32 -0.35
C ALA A 67 8.24 -2.31 0.12
N ALA A 68 7.96 -3.07 1.18
CA ALA A 68 8.89 -4.07 1.72
C ALA A 68 9.12 -5.24 0.74
N VAL A 69 8.10 -5.65 -0.02
CA VAL A 69 8.23 -6.64 -1.09
C VAL A 69 9.04 -6.09 -2.28
N GLY A 70 9.20 -4.77 -2.38
CA GLY A 70 10.05 -4.10 -3.36
C GLY A 70 9.30 -3.37 -4.47
N PHE A 71 8.01 -3.09 -4.30
CA PHE A 71 7.25 -2.26 -5.24
C PHE A 71 7.69 -0.79 -5.12
N SER A 72 7.78 -0.10 -6.25
CA SER A 72 8.00 1.34 -6.33
C SER A 72 6.75 2.12 -5.90
N ILE A 73 6.90 3.40 -5.57
CA ILE A 73 5.78 4.28 -5.17
C ILE A 73 4.72 4.36 -6.27
N GLN A 74 5.14 4.39 -7.54
CA GLN A 74 4.23 4.41 -8.67
C GLN A 74 3.41 3.12 -8.74
N GLU A 75 4.07 1.96 -8.62
CA GLU A 75 3.37 0.66 -8.65
C GLU A 75 2.45 0.49 -7.43
N ILE A 76 2.85 0.99 -6.25
CA ILE A 76 1.98 1.01 -5.07
C ILE A 76 0.75 1.88 -5.32
N ALA A 77 0.93 3.06 -5.93
CA ALA A 77 -0.16 3.94 -6.27
C ALA A 77 -1.15 3.26 -7.22
N ASP A 78 -0.64 2.67 -8.31
CA ASP A 78 -1.44 1.96 -9.30
C ASP A 78 -2.15 0.74 -8.70
N ALA A 79 -1.45 -0.06 -7.87
CA ALA A 79 -1.98 -1.25 -7.21
C ALA A 79 -3.13 -0.94 -6.25
N LEU A 80 -3.07 0.23 -5.61
CA LEU A 80 -4.00 0.64 -4.56
C LEU A 80 -5.04 1.67 -5.04
N GLY A 81 -5.02 2.06 -6.33
CA GLY A 81 -5.93 3.07 -6.89
C GLY A 81 -5.72 4.47 -6.31
N LEU A 82 -4.47 4.81 -5.93
CA LEU A 82 -4.08 6.12 -5.43
C LEU A 82 -3.39 6.94 -6.53
N ASN A 83 -3.30 8.25 -6.33
CA ASN A 83 -2.30 9.02 -7.05
C ASN A 83 -0.91 8.85 -6.41
N PHE A 84 0.14 9.08 -7.21
CA PHE A 84 1.54 8.98 -6.78
C PHE A 84 1.85 9.76 -5.51
N GLN A 85 1.36 11.00 -5.40
CA GLN A 85 1.66 11.87 -4.26
C GLN A 85 1.00 11.35 -2.96
N THR A 86 -0.21 10.80 -3.04
CA THR A 86 -0.90 10.20 -1.90
C THR A 86 -0.17 8.94 -1.43
N ALA A 87 0.26 8.07 -2.35
CA ALA A 87 1.08 6.91 -2.00
C ALA A 87 2.40 7.33 -1.33
N ARG A 88 3.07 8.36 -1.86
CA ARG A 88 4.29 8.93 -1.28
C ARG A 88 4.07 9.48 0.14
N VAL A 89 2.99 10.23 0.37
CA VAL A 89 2.67 10.78 1.70
C VAL A 89 2.42 9.65 2.70
N HIS A 90 1.63 8.64 2.33
CA HIS A 90 1.40 7.50 3.21
C HIS A 90 2.69 6.71 3.49
N LEU A 91 3.56 6.51 2.49
CA LEU A 91 4.85 5.86 2.71
C LEU A 91 5.73 6.69 3.66
N SER A 92 5.71 8.02 3.55
CA SER A 92 6.40 8.90 4.51
C SER A 92 5.87 8.70 5.92
N SER A 93 4.55 8.63 6.11
CA SER A 93 3.95 8.38 7.43
C SER A 93 4.34 7.01 7.99
N VAL A 94 4.41 5.97 7.14
CA VAL A 94 4.90 4.64 7.53
C VAL A 94 6.34 4.72 8.03
N LEU A 95 7.23 5.33 7.25
CA LEU A 95 8.65 5.45 7.59
C LEU A 95 8.83 6.22 8.91
N THR A 96 8.09 7.31 9.12
CA THR A 96 8.10 8.05 10.39
C THR A 96 7.62 7.20 11.56
N LYS A 97 6.54 6.43 11.41
CA LYS A 97 6.00 5.58 12.49
C LYS A 97 6.91 4.40 12.83
N MET A 98 7.65 3.90 11.84
CA MET A 98 8.60 2.80 12.01
C MET A 98 10.01 3.30 12.36
N GLU A 99 10.21 4.62 12.45
CA GLU A 99 11.51 5.26 12.71
C GLU A 99 12.59 4.87 11.68
N LEU A 100 12.22 4.86 10.40
CA LEU A 100 13.08 4.50 9.28
C LEU A 100 13.33 5.71 8.37
N ASP A 101 14.54 5.78 7.81
CA ASP A 101 14.95 6.91 6.96
C ASP A 101 14.40 6.79 5.53
N ASP A 102 14.32 5.57 4.98
CA ASP A 102 13.90 5.35 3.61
C ASP A 102 13.23 3.98 3.36
N ALA A 103 12.68 3.80 2.15
CA ALA A 103 12.02 2.57 1.74
C ALA A 103 12.98 1.37 1.63
N ARG A 104 14.29 1.61 1.50
CA ARG A 104 15.29 0.54 1.49
C ARG A 104 15.50 0.02 2.90
N ALA A 105 15.59 0.90 3.90
CA ALA A 105 15.65 0.55 5.31
C ALA A 105 14.41 -0.26 5.74
N LEU A 106 13.23 0.08 5.21
CA LEU A 106 12.01 -0.73 5.38
C LEU A 106 12.20 -2.17 4.88
N ARG A 107 12.70 -2.36 3.65
CA ARG A 107 12.94 -3.69 3.09
C ARG A 107 14.01 -4.46 3.87
N GLU A 108 15.09 -3.77 4.28
CA GLU A 108 16.16 -4.35 5.07
C GLU A 108 15.67 -4.77 6.45
N TYR A 109 14.88 -3.94 7.13
CA TYR A 109 14.25 -4.22 8.41
C TYR A 109 13.48 -5.54 8.38
N PHE A 110 12.65 -5.75 7.36
CA PHE A 110 11.90 -7.00 7.20
C PHE A 110 12.83 -8.17 6.85
N THR A 111 13.82 -7.98 5.98
CA THR A 111 14.75 -9.05 5.61
C THR A 111 15.60 -9.53 6.79
N GLN A 112 16.00 -8.63 7.69
CA GLN A 112 16.78 -8.94 8.88
C GLN A 112 15.96 -9.60 9.98
N ARG A 113 14.65 -9.30 10.04
CA ARG A 113 13.71 -9.86 11.02
C ARG A 113 13.09 -11.19 10.56
N ALA A 114 13.74 -11.88 9.60
CA ALA A 114 13.33 -13.21 9.17
C ALA A 114 12.99 -14.07 10.41
N PRO A 115 11.76 -14.58 10.52
CA PRO A 115 11.25 -15.10 11.77
C PRO A 115 12.08 -16.32 12.17
N GLU A 116 12.71 -16.25 13.34
CA GLU A 116 13.06 -17.43 14.13
C GLU A 116 11.81 -18.09 14.76
N GLN A 117 10.60 -17.73 14.30
CA GLN A 117 9.34 -18.28 14.78
C GLN A 117 9.04 -19.63 14.09
N ASP A 118 9.83 -20.64 14.45
CA ASP A 118 9.51 -22.06 14.24
C ASP A 118 10.36 -22.99 15.14
N LYS A 119 10.91 -22.49 16.26
CA LYS A 119 11.66 -23.33 17.23
C LYS A 119 10.87 -23.74 18.47
N ASP A 120 9.71 -23.14 18.73
CA ASP A 120 8.95 -23.37 19.97
C ASP A 120 7.60 -24.09 19.77
N ALA A 121 7.31 -24.56 18.55
CA ALA A 121 6.20 -25.47 18.30
C ALA A 121 6.70 -26.93 18.38
N SER A 122 7.08 -27.36 19.58
CA SER A 122 7.41 -28.76 19.87
C SER A 122 6.61 -29.29 21.05
#